data_AF-A0A8B7E176-F1
#
_entry.id   AF-A0A8B7E176-F1
#
_cell.length_a   1.000
_cell.length_b   1.000
_cell.length_c   1.000
_cell.angle_alpha   90.00
_cell.angle_beta   90.00
_cell.angle_gamma   90.00
#
_symmetry.space_group_name_H-M   'P 1'
#
loop_
_entity.id
_entity.type
_entity.pdbx_description
1 polymer ?
#
loop_
_entity_poly.entity_id
_entity_poly.type
_entity_poly.pdbx_seq_one_letter_code
_entity_poly.pdbx_strand_id
1 'polypeptide(L)'
;MATANIDQEMEPALNQNEELLGITPSRRSPHGGVSRKRKADRSSWKQSVRKIQRQSGKAYKNTKGEQMPKRSIVALKSCRNCKFKCSTNISEIERQIIFDNFWTLDDDGKKHFYSKTTENLEKKRCRTAAGDNSRRKTSYYYSFFVSNTQYRVCKSYYLSTLNISSHRMFYFHKFNKSLTTGTPLQSKSGKHVKKRLLEESKQVVRDHINLFPRSDAHYSRKKTHKEYMEGSLNIGRMYDLYKIYCDENVSPPAKEHMYRYIFNHEFNIEFQKPKKDLCDTCYEYRNIVNASNEQTDSYNKHIKSRNDTKIEREKDRQNVDSKTAIVCIDLENVLNLPRANVGNFYYK
;
A
#
# COMPACT_ATOMS: atom_id res chain seq x y z
N MET A 1 27.81 17.98 -57.82
CA MET A 1 27.09 16.69 -57.71
C MET A 1 28.00 15.78 -56.90
N ALA A 2 27.78 15.70 -55.59
CA ALA A 2 27.05 14.60 -54.92
C ALA A 2 27.95 13.35 -54.82
N THR A 3 28.25 12.73 -53.68
CA THR A 3 27.76 12.80 -52.29
C THR A 3 28.77 12.06 -51.40
N ALA A 4 28.97 12.53 -50.17
CA ALA A 4 29.65 11.81 -49.10
C ALA A 4 28.77 10.66 -48.59
N ASN A 5 29.37 9.50 -48.28
CA ASN A 5 28.74 8.42 -47.54
C ASN A 5 29.55 8.18 -46.26
N ILE A 6 29.01 8.68 -45.15
CA ILE A 6 29.38 8.32 -43.78
C ILE A 6 28.21 7.47 -43.29
N ASP A 7 28.44 6.17 -43.16
CA ASP A 7 27.49 5.24 -42.55
C ASP A 7 27.43 5.53 -41.05
N GLN A 8 26.37 6.23 -40.65
CA GLN A 8 25.99 6.42 -39.26
C GLN A 8 24.60 5.83 -39.09
N GLU A 9 24.54 4.55 -38.70
CA GLU A 9 23.29 3.90 -38.32
C GLU A 9 22.68 4.63 -37.12
N MET A 10 21.50 5.18 -37.35
CA MET A 10 20.66 5.83 -36.36
C MET A 10 19.93 4.77 -35.53
N GLU A 11 20.30 4.61 -34.26
CA GLU A 11 19.44 3.92 -33.30
C GLU A 11 18.21 4.80 -32.94
N PRO A 12 17.00 4.23 -32.87
CA PRO A 12 15.80 4.97 -32.51
C PRO A 12 15.74 5.25 -30.99
N ALA A 13 15.65 6.54 -30.66
CA ALA A 13 15.46 7.03 -29.30
C ALA A 13 14.15 6.51 -28.69
N LEU A 14 14.26 5.50 -27.82
CA LEU A 14 13.18 5.04 -26.96
C LEU A 14 13.09 5.90 -25.69
N ASN A 15 12.11 6.81 -25.74
CA ASN A 15 11.13 7.09 -24.67
C ASN A 15 11.57 7.87 -23.42
N GLN A 16 11.65 9.20 -23.55
CA GLN A 16 11.72 10.19 -22.47
C GLN A 16 10.38 10.41 -21.73
N ASN A 17 9.64 9.35 -21.35
CA ASN A 17 8.31 9.48 -20.73
C ASN A 17 8.17 8.88 -19.31
N GLU A 18 9.25 8.69 -18.56
CA GLU A 18 9.15 8.25 -17.15
C GLU A 18 9.06 9.39 -16.11
N GLU A 19 9.20 10.65 -16.52
CA GLU A 19 9.30 11.77 -15.57
C GLU A 19 7.93 12.32 -15.07
N LEU A 20 6.80 11.81 -15.58
CA LEU A 20 5.47 12.32 -15.25
C LEU A 20 4.66 11.51 -14.21
N LEU A 21 5.29 10.59 -13.46
CA LEU A 21 4.60 9.82 -12.42
C LEU A 21 5.01 10.13 -10.97
N GLY A 22 5.91 11.08 -10.70
CA GLY A 22 6.12 11.60 -9.33
C GLY A 22 6.43 10.53 -8.27
N ILE A 23 6.89 9.35 -8.67
CA ILE A 23 7.40 8.31 -7.80
C ILE A 23 8.89 8.59 -7.71
N THR A 24 9.31 9.36 -6.71
CA THR A 24 10.73 9.47 -6.40
C THR A 24 11.28 8.07 -6.13
N PRO A 25 12.37 7.63 -6.80
CA PRO A 25 12.99 6.36 -6.47
C PRO A 25 13.56 6.50 -5.07
N SER A 26 12.97 5.78 -4.11
CA SER A 26 13.59 5.56 -2.80
C SER A 26 14.97 4.97 -3.06
N ARG A 27 16.04 5.67 -2.67
CA ARG A 27 17.41 5.13 -2.61
C ARG A 27 17.32 3.70 -2.04
N ARG A 28 17.80 2.73 -2.81
CA ARG A 28 17.87 1.33 -2.36
C ARG A 28 18.89 1.27 -1.23
N SER A 29 18.51 0.64 -0.11
CA SER A 29 19.45 0.27 0.95
C SER A 29 20.56 -0.63 0.38
N PRO A 30 21.81 -0.57 0.86
CA PRO A 30 22.92 -1.39 0.37
C PRO A 30 22.66 -2.90 0.49
N HIS A 31 21.69 -3.31 1.32
CA HIS A 31 21.24 -4.67 1.46
C HIS A 31 19.85 -4.80 0.83
N GLY A 32 19.73 -5.54 -0.27
CA GLY A 32 18.52 -5.65 -1.09
C GLY A 32 17.24 -5.94 -0.29
N GLY A 33 16.50 -4.88 0.04
CA GLY A 33 15.03 -4.83 0.14
C GLY A 33 14.29 -5.77 1.11
N VAL A 34 14.93 -6.58 1.94
CA VAL A 34 14.22 -7.45 2.90
C VAL A 34 14.06 -6.72 4.23
N SER A 35 12.89 -6.12 4.47
CA SER A 35 12.53 -5.56 5.78
C SER A 35 11.83 -6.59 6.66
N ARG A 36 12.02 -6.49 7.99
CA ARG A 36 11.34 -7.38 8.95
C ARG A 36 9.82 -7.40 8.78
N LYS A 37 9.21 -6.25 8.48
CA LYS A 37 7.77 -6.13 8.26
C LYS A 37 7.45 -6.19 6.76
N ARG A 38 6.32 -6.83 6.41
CA ARG A 38 5.78 -6.79 5.05
C ARG A 38 5.42 -5.35 4.67
N LYS A 39 5.69 -4.97 3.41
CA LYS A 39 5.25 -3.67 2.88
C LYS A 39 3.73 -3.64 2.85
N ALA A 40 3.15 -2.60 3.45
CA ALA A 40 1.70 -2.43 3.46
C ALA A 40 1.21 -2.02 2.07
N ASP A 41 0.27 -2.79 1.50
CA ASP A 41 -0.46 -2.39 0.31
C ASP A 41 -1.67 -1.54 0.71
N ARG A 42 -1.57 -0.21 0.47
CA ARG A 42 -2.63 0.75 0.80
C ARG A 42 -3.86 0.62 -0.11
N SER A 43 -3.73 -0.01 -1.28
CA SER A 43 -4.85 -0.17 -2.21
C SER A 43 -5.87 -1.18 -1.68
N SER A 44 -5.40 -2.23 -1.00
CA SER A 44 -6.22 -3.24 -0.32
C SER A 44 -6.96 -2.74 0.92
N TRP A 45 -6.66 -1.54 1.44
CA TRP A 45 -7.30 -1.03 2.65
C TRP A 45 -8.80 -0.83 2.43
N LYS A 46 -9.62 -1.25 3.41
CA LYS A 46 -11.09 -1.12 3.37
C LYS A 46 -11.56 0.28 2.97
N GLN A 47 -10.87 1.33 3.43
CA GLN A 47 -11.18 2.72 3.06
C GLN A 47 -10.85 3.04 1.59
N SER A 48 -9.69 2.59 1.10
CA SER A 48 -9.25 2.77 -0.28
C SER A 48 -10.17 2.04 -1.25
N VAL A 49 -10.44 0.75 -0.99
CA VAL A 49 -11.37 -0.07 -1.77
C VAL A 49 -12.75 0.58 -1.81
N ARG A 50 -13.29 0.99 -0.65
CA ARG A 50 -14.59 1.69 -0.58
C ARG A 50 -14.59 2.99 -1.39
N LYS A 51 -13.53 3.79 -1.29
CA LYS A 51 -13.40 5.04 -2.05
C LYS A 51 -13.44 4.77 -3.56
N ILE A 52 -12.69 3.77 -4.03
CA ILE A 52 -12.63 3.37 -5.44
C ILE A 52 -14.01 2.88 -5.90
N GLN A 53 -14.62 1.95 -5.18
CA GLN A 53 -15.95 1.42 -5.52
C GLN A 53 -17.00 2.54 -5.61
N ARG A 54 -17.06 3.42 -4.60
CA ARG A 54 -17.96 4.58 -4.59
C ARG A 54 -17.71 5.54 -5.74
N GLN A 55 -16.44 5.81 -6.06
CA GLN A 55 -16.09 6.69 -7.19
C GLN A 55 -16.45 6.07 -8.53
N SER A 56 -16.32 4.75 -8.69
CA SER A 56 -16.70 4.01 -9.89
C SER A 56 -18.20 3.68 -9.99
N GLY A 57 -19.02 4.16 -9.05
CA GLY A 57 -20.45 3.89 -9.03
C GLY A 57 -20.83 2.43 -8.72
N LYS A 58 -19.87 1.60 -8.28
CA LYS A 58 -20.11 0.19 -7.90
C LYS A 58 -20.80 0.09 -6.55
N ALA A 59 -21.46 -1.04 -6.29
CA ALA A 59 -21.99 -1.33 -4.96
C ALA A 59 -20.84 -1.44 -3.94
N TYR A 60 -21.05 -0.96 -2.72
CA TYR A 60 -20.02 -0.96 -1.68
C TYR A 60 -20.61 -1.02 -0.27
N LYS A 61 -19.87 -1.54 0.71
CA LYS A 61 -20.25 -1.47 2.12
C LYS A 61 -19.77 -0.14 2.74
N ASN A 62 -20.68 0.60 3.38
CA ASN A 62 -20.33 1.86 4.02
C ASN A 62 -19.55 1.64 5.34
N THR A 63 -19.27 2.71 6.11
CA THR A 63 -18.57 2.60 7.40
C THR A 63 -19.41 1.94 8.49
N LYS A 64 -20.75 2.02 8.39
CA LYS A 64 -21.71 1.39 9.30
C LYS A 64 -21.98 -0.09 8.96
N GLY A 65 -21.43 -0.59 7.86
CA GLY A 65 -21.62 -1.97 7.38
C GLY A 65 -22.78 -2.16 6.40
N GLU A 66 -23.56 -1.12 6.13
CA GLU A 66 -24.72 -1.18 5.23
C GLU A 66 -24.27 -1.29 3.76
N GLN A 67 -24.96 -2.12 2.99
CA GLN A 67 -24.70 -2.33 1.57
C GLN A 67 -25.33 -1.20 0.74
N MET A 68 -24.50 -0.39 0.08
CA MET A 68 -24.94 0.64 -0.85
C MET A 68 -25.08 0.04 -2.25
N PRO A 69 -26.19 0.32 -2.96
CA PRO A 69 -26.44 -0.24 -4.29
C PRO A 69 -25.47 0.35 -5.32
N LYS A 70 -25.29 -0.40 -6.43
CA LYS A 70 -24.63 0.12 -7.63
C LYS A 70 -25.45 1.31 -8.15
N ARG A 71 -24.76 2.34 -8.65
CA ARG A 71 -25.40 3.44 -9.35
C ARG A 71 -26.00 2.91 -10.64
N SER A 72 -27.19 3.39 -10.95
CA SER A 72 -27.89 3.14 -12.22
C SER A 72 -28.60 4.42 -12.65
N ILE A 73 -28.93 4.51 -13.93
CA ILE A 73 -29.78 5.59 -14.44
C ILE A 73 -31.13 5.55 -13.70
N VAL A 74 -31.56 6.72 -13.23
CA VAL A 74 -32.87 6.84 -12.56
C VAL A 74 -33.94 7.12 -13.62
N ALA A 75 -34.97 6.29 -13.65
CA ALA A 75 -36.13 6.50 -14.50
C ALA A 75 -36.87 7.79 -14.09
N LEU A 76 -37.13 8.68 -15.06
CA LEU A 76 -37.80 9.95 -14.77
C LEU A 76 -39.20 9.98 -15.35
N LYS A 77 -40.22 10.02 -14.48
CA LYS A 77 -41.61 10.26 -14.89
C LYS A 77 -41.82 11.67 -15.44
N SER A 78 -41.11 12.67 -14.89
CA SER A 78 -41.36 14.09 -15.14
C SER A 78 -40.62 14.70 -16.35
N CYS A 79 -39.85 13.92 -17.11
CA CYS A 79 -39.13 14.44 -18.29
C CYS A 79 -39.84 14.17 -19.63
N ARG A 80 -40.95 13.41 -19.65
CA ARG A 80 -41.69 13.13 -20.89
C ARG A 80 -42.20 14.39 -21.59
N ASN A 81 -42.68 15.38 -20.83
CA ASN A 81 -43.24 16.63 -21.36
C ASN A 81 -42.38 17.86 -21.02
N CYS A 82 -41.05 17.70 -20.93
CA CYS A 82 -40.20 18.83 -20.52
C CYS A 82 -40.00 19.84 -21.65
N LYS A 83 -39.86 21.12 -21.28
CA LYS A 83 -39.62 22.25 -22.22
C LYS A 83 -38.44 22.01 -23.18
N PHE A 84 -37.42 21.28 -22.72
CA PHE A 84 -36.20 21.04 -23.49
C PHE A 84 -36.22 19.73 -24.30
N LYS A 85 -37.33 18.99 -24.28
CA LYS A 85 -37.51 17.71 -24.99
C LYS A 85 -36.33 16.74 -24.79
N CYS A 86 -35.79 16.67 -23.56
CA CYS A 86 -34.53 15.96 -23.28
C CYS A 86 -34.55 14.49 -23.74
N SER A 87 -35.65 13.78 -23.48
CA SER A 87 -35.82 12.36 -23.84
C SER A 87 -36.04 12.13 -25.34
N THR A 88 -36.40 13.17 -26.10
CA THR A 88 -36.52 13.10 -27.57
C THR A 88 -35.18 13.42 -28.23
N ASN A 89 -34.43 14.37 -27.66
CA ASN A 89 -33.15 14.81 -28.21
C ASN A 89 -31.98 13.89 -27.87
N ILE A 90 -32.08 13.11 -26.80
CA ILE A 90 -31.06 12.15 -26.36
C ILE A 90 -31.74 10.80 -26.21
N SER A 91 -31.33 9.84 -27.02
CA SER A 91 -31.85 8.47 -26.95
C SER A 91 -31.44 7.78 -25.65
N GLU A 92 -32.16 6.73 -25.25
CA GLU A 92 -31.83 5.99 -24.04
C GLU A 92 -30.46 5.26 -24.17
N ILE A 93 -30.05 4.89 -25.38
CA ILE A 93 -28.74 4.30 -25.67
C ILE A 93 -27.63 5.32 -25.41
N GLU A 94 -27.75 6.52 -25.97
CA GLU A 94 -26.78 7.60 -25.73
C GLU A 94 -26.74 8.00 -24.26
N ARG A 95 -27.90 8.02 -23.60
CA ARG A 95 -28.01 8.28 -22.16
C ARG A 95 -27.24 7.23 -21.34
N GLN A 96 -27.32 5.96 -21.72
CA GLN A 96 -26.57 4.86 -21.12
C GLN A 96 -25.07 5.01 -21.34
N ILE A 97 -24.64 5.34 -22.56
CA ILE A 97 -23.23 5.60 -22.90
C ILE A 97 -22.67 6.75 -22.05
N ILE A 98 -23.40 7.86 -21.92
CA ILE A 98 -23.01 9.00 -21.07
C ILE A 98 -22.84 8.55 -19.62
N PHE A 99 -23.77 7.76 -19.09
CA PHE A 99 -23.71 7.26 -17.73
C PHE A 99 -22.49 6.37 -17.48
N ASP A 100 -22.27 5.39 -18.35
CA ASP A 100 -21.17 4.43 -18.20
C ASP A 100 -19.82 5.15 -18.31
N ASN A 101 -19.64 6.01 -19.32
CA ASN A 101 -18.43 6.82 -19.48
C ASN A 101 -18.21 7.76 -18.30
N PHE A 102 -19.26 8.35 -17.71
CA PHE A 102 -19.11 9.24 -16.56
C PHE A 102 -18.58 8.49 -15.31
N TRP A 103 -19.02 7.26 -15.09
CA TRP A 103 -18.63 6.48 -13.90
C TRP A 103 -17.27 5.77 -14.04
N THR A 104 -16.70 5.68 -15.24
CA THR A 104 -15.29 5.27 -15.43
C THR A 104 -14.29 6.36 -15.03
N LEU A 105 -14.69 7.63 -15.10
CA LEU A 105 -13.83 8.77 -14.75
C LEU A 105 -13.43 8.78 -13.28
N ASP A 106 -12.24 9.31 -12.99
CA ASP A 106 -11.79 9.63 -11.64
C ASP A 106 -12.39 10.97 -11.15
N ASP A 107 -11.94 11.46 -9.99
CA ASP A 107 -12.53 12.69 -9.41
C ASP A 107 -12.21 13.94 -10.23
N ASP A 108 -11.02 13.99 -10.83
CA ASP A 108 -10.57 15.13 -11.64
C ASP A 108 -11.19 15.09 -13.05
N GLY A 109 -11.29 13.91 -13.67
CA GLY A 109 -12.07 13.71 -14.89
C GLY A 109 -13.53 14.11 -14.74
N LYS A 110 -14.17 13.81 -13.60
CA LYS A 110 -15.54 14.26 -13.29
C LYS A 110 -15.64 15.78 -13.17
N LYS A 111 -14.65 16.44 -12.57
CA LYS A 111 -14.60 17.92 -12.52
C LYS A 111 -14.49 18.51 -13.92
N HIS A 112 -13.64 17.93 -14.77
CA HIS A 112 -13.53 18.38 -16.16
C HIS A 112 -14.87 18.23 -16.89
N PHE A 113 -15.52 17.07 -16.74
CA PHE A 113 -16.85 16.82 -17.28
C PHE A 113 -17.87 17.87 -16.83
N TYR A 114 -17.93 18.19 -15.54
CA TYR A 114 -18.83 19.23 -15.01
C TYR A 114 -18.52 20.62 -15.56
N SER A 115 -17.24 20.94 -15.77
CA SER A 115 -16.84 22.23 -16.32
C SER A 115 -17.34 22.45 -17.75
N LYS A 116 -17.48 21.37 -18.53
CA LYS A 116 -17.96 21.43 -19.92
C LYS A 116 -19.46 21.33 -20.04
N THR A 117 -20.10 20.57 -19.15
CA THR A 117 -21.54 20.25 -19.24
C THR A 117 -22.43 21.15 -18.40
N THR A 118 -21.86 21.90 -17.44
CA THR A 118 -22.61 22.77 -16.55
C THR A 118 -22.03 24.17 -16.44
N GLU A 119 -22.91 25.17 -16.36
CA GLU A 119 -22.51 26.56 -16.18
C GLU A 119 -23.34 27.20 -15.06
N ASN A 120 -22.71 28.10 -14.31
CA ASN A 120 -23.39 28.90 -13.30
C ASN A 120 -23.67 30.28 -13.91
N LEU A 121 -24.94 30.52 -14.20
CA LEU A 121 -25.41 31.75 -14.84
C LEU A 121 -25.99 32.69 -13.80
N GLU A 122 -25.59 33.95 -13.87
CA GLU A 122 -26.22 35.01 -13.09
C GLU A 122 -27.64 35.28 -13.58
N LYS A 123 -28.49 35.72 -12.65
CA LYS A 123 -29.90 35.97 -12.94
C LYS A 123 -30.03 37.25 -13.79
N LYS A 124 -30.35 37.09 -15.08
CA LYS A 124 -30.51 38.22 -16.03
C LYS A 124 -31.66 39.19 -15.74
N ARG A 125 -32.67 38.80 -14.94
CA ARG A 125 -33.84 39.66 -14.61
C ARG A 125 -34.35 39.37 -13.20
N CYS A 126 -34.38 40.37 -12.32
CA CYS A 126 -35.13 40.33 -11.07
C CYS A 126 -36.52 40.94 -11.28
N ARG A 127 -37.56 40.20 -10.88
CA ARG A 127 -38.96 40.67 -10.87
C ARG A 127 -39.45 41.00 -9.46
N THR A 128 -38.55 40.98 -8.47
CA THR A 128 -38.86 41.37 -7.10
C THR A 128 -38.95 42.89 -7.01
N ALA A 129 -39.82 43.40 -6.13
CA ALA A 129 -39.95 44.84 -5.87
C ALA A 129 -38.59 45.43 -5.45
N ALA A 130 -38.39 46.72 -5.73
CA ALA A 130 -37.17 47.42 -5.34
C ALA A 130 -36.97 47.32 -3.82
N GLY A 131 -35.81 46.82 -3.39
CA GLY A 131 -35.48 46.57 -1.98
C GLY A 131 -35.57 45.11 -1.53
N ASP A 132 -36.22 44.22 -2.29
CA ASP A 132 -36.36 42.81 -1.90
C ASP A 132 -35.31 41.91 -2.57
N ASN A 133 -34.43 41.34 -1.74
CA ASN A 133 -33.33 40.50 -2.17
C ASN A 133 -33.82 39.11 -2.57
N SER A 134 -33.72 38.77 -3.86
CA SER A 134 -34.07 37.43 -4.31
C SER A 134 -33.20 36.36 -3.64
N ARG A 135 -33.83 35.41 -2.95
CA ARG A 135 -33.16 34.24 -2.32
C ARG A 135 -32.30 33.44 -3.32
N ARG A 136 -32.63 33.47 -4.62
CA ARG A 136 -31.86 32.81 -5.70
C ARG A 136 -31.08 33.85 -6.50
N LYS A 137 -29.77 33.91 -6.26
CA LYS A 137 -28.83 34.79 -6.97
C LYS A 137 -28.36 34.23 -8.32
N THR A 138 -28.26 32.90 -8.43
CA THR A 138 -27.75 32.23 -9.64
C THR A 138 -28.63 31.07 -10.09
N SER A 139 -28.49 30.69 -11.36
CA SER A 139 -29.16 29.55 -11.99
C SER A 139 -28.15 28.67 -12.70
N TYR A 140 -28.36 27.35 -12.68
CA TYR A 140 -27.48 26.43 -13.38
C TYR A 140 -28.01 26.09 -14.77
N TYR A 141 -27.11 26.13 -15.74
CA TYR A 141 -27.29 25.56 -17.07
C TYR A 141 -26.76 24.13 -17.07
N TYR A 142 -27.51 23.20 -17.67
CA TYR A 142 -27.14 21.79 -17.78
C TYR A 142 -27.24 21.37 -19.23
N SER A 143 -26.25 20.60 -19.68
CA SER A 143 -26.19 20.08 -21.05
C SER A 143 -25.47 18.74 -21.09
N PHE A 144 -25.66 18.01 -22.19
CA PHE A 144 -24.84 16.85 -22.55
C PHE A 144 -24.33 17.02 -23.97
N PHE A 145 -23.17 16.43 -24.25
CA PHE A 145 -22.63 16.33 -25.60
C PHE A 145 -22.96 14.95 -26.16
N VAL A 146 -23.58 14.92 -27.33
CA VAL A 146 -23.89 13.71 -28.09
C VAL A 146 -23.44 13.96 -29.51
N SER A 147 -22.57 13.09 -30.05
CA SER A 147 -21.97 13.26 -31.39
C SER A 147 -21.41 14.68 -31.61
N ASN A 148 -20.68 15.18 -30.62
CA ASN A 148 -20.09 16.53 -30.57
C ASN A 148 -21.09 17.71 -30.61
N THR A 149 -22.39 17.43 -30.54
CA THR A 149 -23.46 18.44 -30.46
C THR A 149 -23.90 18.61 -29.02
N GLN A 150 -24.00 19.86 -28.56
CA GLN A 150 -24.40 20.18 -27.19
C GLN A 150 -25.93 20.30 -27.07
N TYR A 151 -26.55 19.41 -26.32
CA TYR A 151 -27.99 19.43 -26.04
C TYR A 151 -28.25 19.97 -24.64
N ARG A 152 -29.04 21.06 -24.56
CA ARG A 152 -29.51 21.59 -23.28
C ARG A 152 -30.52 20.62 -22.66
N VAL A 153 -30.35 20.34 -21.37
CA VAL A 153 -31.26 19.47 -20.61
C VAL A 153 -31.76 20.14 -19.33
N CYS A 154 -32.88 19.66 -18.79
CA CYS A 154 -33.33 20.11 -17.49
C CYS A 154 -32.47 19.53 -16.36
N LYS A 155 -32.46 20.21 -15.20
CA LYS A 155 -31.74 19.77 -14.00
C LYS A 155 -32.09 18.33 -13.61
N SER A 156 -33.37 17.99 -13.59
CA SER A 156 -33.81 16.64 -13.16
C SER A 156 -33.29 15.56 -14.08
N TYR A 157 -33.32 15.77 -15.41
CA TYR A 157 -32.76 14.84 -16.39
C TYR A 157 -31.26 14.64 -16.15
N TYR A 158 -30.49 15.72 -16.06
CA TYR A 158 -29.04 15.67 -15.82
C TYR A 158 -28.68 14.87 -14.55
N LEU A 159 -29.33 15.19 -13.42
CA LEU A 159 -29.07 14.51 -12.14
C LEU A 159 -29.46 13.04 -12.17
N SER A 160 -30.54 12.70 -12.87
CA SER A 160 -31.03 11.32 -12.97
C SER A 160 -30.19 10.45 -13.89
N THR A 161 -29.71 11.03 -14.99
CA THR A 161 -28.82 10.35 -15.93
C THR A 161 -27.56 9.98 -15.21
N LEU A 162 -26.92 10.90 -14.48
CA LEU A 162 -25.67 10.61 -13.77
C LEU A 162 -25.86 9.96 -12.39
N ASN A 163 -27.09 9.95 -11.85
CA ASN A 163 -27.41 9.53 -10.48
C ASN A 163 -26.53 10.21 -9.41
N ILE A 164 -26.55 11.55 -9.41
CA ILE A 164 -25.80 12.40 -8.47
C ILE A 164 -26.72 13.41 -7.77
N SER A 165 -26.34 13.81 -6.55
CA SER A 165 -27.06 14.85 -5.80
C SER A 165 -26.78 16.23 -6.38
N SER A 166 -27.77 17.13 -6.35
CA SER A 166 -27.60 18.53 -6.76
C SER A 166 -26.52 19.27 -5.98
N HIS A 167 -26.23 18.84 -4.75
CA HIS A 167 -25.13 19.40 -3.96
C HIS A 167 -23.77 19.28 -4.67
N ARG A 168 -23.54 18.21 -5.44
CA ARG A 168 -22.26 18.00 -6.11
C ARG A 168 -21.93 19.15 -7.08
N MET A 169 -22.93 19.65 -7.79
CA MET A 169 -22.79 20.78 -8.72
C MET A 169 -22.66 22.10 -7.98
N PHE A 170 -23.38 22.26 -6.87
CA PHE A 170 -23.22 23.42 -6.00
C PHE A 170 -21.78 23.53 -5.48
N TYR A 171 -21.23 22.45 -4.91
CA TYR A 171 -19.85 22.42 -4.41
C TYR A 171 -18.83 22.64 -5.53
N PHE A 172 -19.03 22.02 -6.69
CA PHE A 172 -18.18 22.22 -7.86
C PHE A 172 -18.09 23.71 -8.25
N HIS A 173 -19.23 24.37 -8.46
CA HIS A 173 -19.23 25.78 -8.88
C HIS A 173 -18.79 26.74 -7.75
N LYS A 174 -18.98 26.37 -6.47
CA LYS A 174 -18.58 27.20 -5.34
C LYS A 174 -17.09 27.12 -5.00
N PHE A 175 -16.46 25.97 -5.15
CA PHE A 175 -15.12 25.72 -4.61
C PHE A 175 -14.07 25.32 -5.65
N ASN A 176 -14.43 25.19 -6.93
CA ASN A 176 -13.49 24.72 -7.95
C ASN A 176 -12.84 25.83 -8.77
N LYS A 177 -13.16 27.10 -8.54
CA LYS A 177 -12.53 28.24 -9.22
C LYS A 177 -12.01 29.24 -8.20
N SER A 178 -10.86 29.83 -8.49
CA SER A 178 -10.34 30.99 -7.76
C SER A 178 -11.33 32.15 -7.89
N LEU A 179 -11.72 32.76 -6.78
CA LEU A 179 -12.59 33.94 -6.77
C LEU A 179 -11.94 35.14 -7.47
N THR A 180 -10.61 35.22 -7.46
CA THR A 180 -9.86 36.36 -7.98
C THR A 180 -9.47 36.19 -9.45
N THR A 181 -9.10 34.98 -9.87
CA THR A 181 -8.53 34.72 -11.21
C THR A 181 -9.35 33.75 -12.07
N GLY A 182 -10.42 33.15 -11.53
CA GLY A 182 -11.26 32.18 -12.26
C GLY A 182 -10.59 30.85 -12.59
N THR A 183 -9.31 30.68 -12.25
CA THR A 183 -8.52 29.48 -12.52
C THR A 183 -9.01 28.28 -11.70
N PRO A 184 -8.97 27.05 -12.25
CA PRO A 184 -9.32 25.86 -11.50
C PRO A 184 -8.46 25.70 -10.24
N LEU A 185 -9.09 25.50 -9.09
CA LEU A 185 -8.35 25.29 -7.84
C LEU A 185 -7.76 23.88 -7.82
N GLN A 186 -6.45 23.80 -7.61
CA GLN A 186 -5.75 22.55 -7.35
C GLN A 186 -6.38 21.80 -6.17
N SER A 187 -6.55 20.48 -6.31
CA SER A 187 -7.06 19.64 -5.23
C SER A 187 -6.21 19.82 -3.96
N LYS A 188 -6.85 20.21 -2.86
CA LYS A 188 -6.21 20.26 -1.53
C LYS A 188 -6.27 18.90 -0.80
N SER A 189 -6.92 17.90 -1.41
CA SER A 189 -7.07 16.57 -0.81
C SER A 189 -5.72 15.87 -0.68
N GLY A 190 -5.45 15.32 0.50
CA GLY A 190 -4.22 14.55 0.75
C GLY A 190 -2.95 15.39 0.92
N LYS A 191 -3.01 16.72 0.80
CA LYS A 191 -1.85 17.63 0.98
C LYS A 191 -1.56 17.96 2.45
N HIS A 192 -1.99 17.12 3.39
CA HIS A 192 -1.58 17.25 4.78
C HIS A 192 -0.11 16.78 4.90
N VAL A 193 0.81 17.74 4.82
CA VAL A 193 2.23 17.47 5.06
C VAL A 193 2.41 17.25 6.57
N LYS A 194 2.67 16.02 6.98
CA LYS A 194 3.18 15.77 8.34
C LYS A 194 4.60 16.33 8.40
N LYS A 195 4.95 17.06 9.47
CA LYS A 195 6.35 17.44 9.74
C LYS A 195 7.19 16.16 9.67
N ARG A 196 8.06 16.06 8.66
CA ARG A 196 8.95 14.91 8.50
C ARG A 196 10.09 15.09 9.50
N LEU A 197 10.49 14.01 10.17
CA LEU A 197 11.74 14.01 10.93
C LEU A 197 12.89 14.29 9.96
N LEU A 198 13.83 15.13 10.35
CA LEU A 198 15.04 15.42 9.57
C LEU A 198 15.81 14.11 9.33
N GLU A 199 16.43 13.95 8.15
CA GLU A 199 17.18 12.73 7.83
C GLU A 199 18.37 12.51 8.76
N GLU A 200 19.01 13.58 9.22
CA GLU A 200 20.09 13.56 10.22
C GLU A 200 19.64 12.84 11.50
N SER A 201 18.49 13.20 12.05
CA SER A 201 17.94 12.55 13.24
C SER A 201 17.63 11.06 13.02
N LYS A 202 17.33 10.63 11.79
CA LYS A 202 17.17 9.20 11.47
C LYS A 202 18.51 8.49 11.40
N GLN A 203 19.56 9.17 10.95
CA GLN A 203 20.89 8.60 10.88
C GLN A 203 21.41 8.26 12.27
N VAL A 204 21.26 9.17 13.24
CA VAL A 204 21.61 8.91 14.66
C VAL A 204 20.93 7.64 15.20
N VAL A 205 19.66 7.41 14.84
CA VAL A 205 18.94 6.18 15.20
C VAL A 205 19.57 4.94 14.56
N ARG A 206 19.94 5.00 13.27
CA ARG A 206 20.59 3.88 12.56
C ARG A 206 21.94 3.56 13.18
N ASP A 207 22.73 4.59 13.47
CA ASP A 207 24.06 4.46 14.03
C ASP A 207 23.98 3.78 15.41
N HIS A 208 23.06 4.22 16.27
CA HIS A 208 22.80 3.56 17.54
C HIS A 208 22.35 2.09 17.40
N ILE A 209 21.47 1.76 16.44
CA ILE A 209 21.06 0.35 16.20
C ILE A 209 22.25 -0.51 15.70
N ASN A 210 23.22 0.08 15.01
CA ASN A 210 24.42 -0.60 14.54
C ASN A 210 25.45 -0.89 15.64
N LEU A 211 25.36 -0.24 16.81
CA LEU A 211 26.25 -0.50 17.94
C LEU A 211 26.00 -1.87 18.60
N PHE A 212 24.81 -2.44 18.45
CA PHE A 212 24.48 -3.72 19.08
C PHE A 212 25.09 -4.89 18.31
N PRO A 213 25.76 -5.84 19.00
CA PRO A 213 26.32 -7.03 18.38
C PRO A 213 25.21 -7.91 17.79
N ARG A 214 25.50 -8.51 16.63
CA ARG A 214 24.56 -9.36 15.89
C ARG A 214 25.15 -10.73 15.67
N SER A 215 24.28 -11.72 15.63
CA SER A 215 24.64 -13.10 15.31
C SER A 215 23.80 -13.59 14.14
N ASP A 216 24.43 -14.31 13.22
CA ASP A 216 23.73 -14.97 12.12
C ASP A 216 22.93 -16.18 12.59
N ALA A 217 21.86 -16.52 11.86
CA ALA A 217 21.23 -17.84 11.98
C ALA A 217 22.14 -18.94 11.43
N HIS A 218 23.04 -19.44 12.27
CA HIS A 218 24.01 -20.51 11.97
C HIS A 218 23.41 -21.72 11.24
N TYR A 219 22.14 -22.08 11.53
CA TYR A 219 21.48 -23.27 10.98
C TYR A 219 20.59 -23.03 9.76
N SER A 220 20.36 -21.79 9.32
CA SER A 220 19.37 -21.47 8.27
C SER A 220 19.87 -20.49 7.20
N ARG A 221 21.20 -20.38 7.07
CA ARG A 221 21.86 -19.47 6.11
C ARG A 221 21.41 -19.65 4.66
N LYS A 222 21.08 -20.88 4.22
CA LYS A 222 20.55 -21.13 2.86
C LYS A 222 19.13 -20.58 2.61
N LYS A 223 18.36 -20.23 3.66
CA LYS A 223 16.94 -19.83 3.54
C LYS A 223 16.66 -18.39 3.95
N THR A 224 17.49 -17.75 4.78
CA THR A 224 17.19 -16.40 5.31
C THR A 224 18.45 -15.55 5.56
N HIS A 225 18.46 -14.30 5.10
CA HIS A 225 19.42 -13.24 5.47
C HIS A 225 19.02 -12.50 6.77
N LYS A 226 18.45 -13.21 7.75
CA LYS A 226 17.98 -12.60 9.00
C LYS A 226 19.08 -12.66 10.05
N GLU A 227 19.37 -11.51 10.64
CA GLU A 227 20.32 -11.37 11.75
C GLU A 227 19.57 -11.38 13.09
N TYR A 228 20.27 -11.77 14.16
CA TYR A 228 19.68 -11.85 15.49
C TYR A 228 20.50 -11.10 16.55
N MET A 229 19.81 -10.31 17.36
CA MET A 229 20.34 -9.68 18.58
C MET A 229 20.06 -10.56 19.79
N GLU A 230 20.75 -10.31 20.90
CA GLU A 230 20.55 -11.03 22.16
C GLU A 230 19.07 -11.05 22.60
N GLY A 231 18.61 -12.18 23.16
CA GLY A 231 17.22 -12.39 23.56
C GLY A 231 16.76 -11.59 24.78
N SER A 232 17.72 -11.05 25.56
CA SER A 232 17.45 -10.15 26.69
C SER A 232 17.09 -8.74 26.22
N LEU A 233 17.46 -8.37 24.99
CA LEU A 233 17.17 -7.06 24.41
C LEU A 233 15.74 -7.02 23.85
N ASN A 234 15.14 -5.84 23.93
CA ASN A 234 13.89 -5.54 23.25
C ASN A 234 13.93 -4.08 22.76
N ILE A 235 13.02 -3.72 21.85
CA ILE A 235 13.00 -2.37 21.24
C ILE A 235 12.85 -1.27 22.30
N GLY A 236 12.10 -1.53 23.38
CA GLY A 236 11.94 -0.57 24.48
C GLY A 236 13.26 -0.31 25.20
N ARG A 237 13.95 -1.38 25.63
CA ARG A 237 15.29 -1.29 26.25
C ARG A 237 16.30 -0.62 25.33
N MET A 238 16.30 -0.97 24.05
CA MET A 238 17.16 -0.31 23.07
C MET A 238 16.84 1.18 22.91
N TYR A 239 15.56 1.57 23.05
CA TYR A 239 15.16 2.97 23.01
C TYR A 239 15.58 3.73 24.29
N ASP A 240 15.55 3.08 25.45
CA ASP A 240 16.04 3.67 26.69
C ASP A 240 17.56 3.90 26.63
N LEU A 241 18.32 2.93 26.11
CA LEU A 241 19.76 3.10 25.83
C LEU A 241 20.02 4.20 24.78
N TYR A 242 19.14 4.32 23.78
CA TYR A 242 19.25 5.36 22.76
C TYR A 242 19.09 6.77 23.34
N LYS A 243 18.23 6.97 24.35
CA LYS A 243 18.12 8.27 25.03
C LYS A 243 19.43 8.64 25.69
N ILE A 244 20.03 7.71 26.43
CA ILE A 244 21.33 7.91 27.10
C ILE A 244 22.40 8.26 26.05
N TYR A 245 22.46 7.50 24.96
CA TYR A 245 23.37 7.78 23.83
C TYR A 245 23.15 9.17 23.20
N CYS A 246 21.89 9.61 23.07
CA CYS A 246 21.56 10.93 22.56
C CYS A 246 21.97 12.05 23.53
N ASP A 247 21.80 11.84 24.83
CA ASP A 247 22.20 12.79 25.87
C ASP A 247 23.73 12.97 25.88
N GLU A 248 24.49 11.88 25.75
CA GLU A 248 25.96 11.90 25.63
C GLU A 248 26.47 12.60 24.36
N ASN A 249 25.77 12.45 23.24
CA ASN A 249 26.13 13.05 21.95
C ASN A 249 25.46 14.41 21.69
N VAL A 250 24.77 15.00 22.68
CA VAL A 250 24.07 16.29 22.61
C VAL A 250 23.12 16.38 21.40
N SER A 251 22.40 15.29 21.12
CA SER A 251 21.46 15.21 19.99
C SER A 251 20.03 15.01 20.49
N PRO A 252 19.02 15.74 19.97
CA PRO A 252 17.65 15.57 20.43
C PRO A 252 17.11 14.19 20.04
N PRO A 253 16.65 13.36 20.99
CA PRO A 253 16.23 12.00 20.71
C PRO A 253 14.96 11.98 19.86
N ALA A 254 14.95 11.09 18.85
CA ALA A 254 13.72 10.78 18.13
C ALA A 254 12.68 10.14 19.06
N LYS A 255 11.39 10.27 18.73
CA LYS A 255 10.32 9.59 19.46
C LYS A 255 10.41 8.07 19.28
N GLU A 256 10.03 7.29 20.30
CA GLU A 256 10.08 5.81 20.27
C GLU A 256 9.42 5.21 19.02
N HIS A 257 8.28 5.76 18.58
CA HIS A 257 7.58 5.27 17.40
C HIS A 257 8.45 5.33 16.12
N MET A 258 9.29 6.36 15.98
CA MET A 258 10.22 6.49 14.85
C MET A 258 11.37 5.51 14.98
N TYR A 259 11.92 5.37 16.18
CA TYR A 259 12.94 4.37 16.47
C TYR A 259 12.48 2.96 16.09
N ARG A 260 11.28 2.59 16.57
CA ARG A 260 10.62 1.32 16.25
C ARG A 260 10.33 1.20 14.76
N TYR A 261 9.93 2.27 14.07
CA TYR A 261 9.68 2.27 12.64
C TYR A 261 10.97 1.97 11.86
N ILE A 262 12.06 2.67 12.16
CA ILE A 262 13.37 2.48 11.54
C ILE A 262 13.85 1.04 11.75
N PHE A 263 13.84 0.55 13.00
CA PHE A 263 14.21 -0.82 13.33
C PHE A 263 13.41 -1.88 12.53
N ASN A 264 12.10 -1.69 12.37
CA ASN A 264 11.25 -2.69 11.70
C ASN A 264 11.26 -2.64 10.17
N HIS A 265 11.55 -1.48 9.59
CA HIS A 265 11.43 -1.26 8.14
C HIS A 265 12.77 -1.13 7.43
N GLU A 266 13.84 -0.73 8.12
CA GLU A 266 15.17 -0.61 7.55
C GLU A 266 16.08 -1.79 7.89
N PHE A 267 15.81 -2.50 9.00
CA PHE A 267 16.61 -3.64 9.45
C PHE A 267 15.83 -4.96 9.36
N ASN A 268 16.54 -6.05 9.05
CA ASN A 268 16.03 -7.43 9.08
C ASN A 268 16.53 -8.18 10.32
N ILE A 269 16.33 -7.57 11.49
CA ILE A 269 16.88 -8.05 12.76
C ILE A 269 15.75 -8.56 13.67
N GLU A 270 15.98 -9.71 14.31
CA GLU A 270 15.08 -10.27 15.32
C GLU A 270 15.82 -10.53 16.64
N PHE A 271 15.09 -10.58 17.75
CA PHE A 271 15.70 -10.97 19.03
C PHE A 271 15.78 -12.49 19.08
N GLN A 272 16.91 -13.01 19.55
CA GLN A 272 17.10 -14.44 19.76
C GLN A 272 16.01 -14.94 20.70
N LYS A 273 15.28 -15.95 20.25
CA LYS A 273 14.42 -16.71 21.15
C LYS A 273 15.32 -17.76 21.83
N PRO A 274 15.10 -18.07 23.13
CA PRO A 274 15.77 -19.19 23.76
C PRO A 274 15.71 -20.41 22.83
N LYS A 275 16.87 -21.04 22.60
CA LYS A 275 16.98 -22.09 21.59
C LYS A 275 16.00 -23.21 21.91
N LYS A 276 15.25 -23.62 20.89
CA LYS A 276 14.63 -24.95 20.85
C LYS A 276 15.75 -25.99 20.88
N ASP A 277 15.57 -27.01 21.70
CA ASP A 277 16.25 -28.31 21.74
C ASP A 277 17.68 -28.29 21.19
N LEU A 278 18.63 -27.96 22.06
CA LEU A 278 20.04 -28.21 21.78
C LEU A 278 20.24 -29.73 21.79
N CYS A 279 20.88 -30.26 20.75
CA CYS A 279 21.34 -31.66 20.78
C CYS A 279 22.44 -31.79 21.84
N ASP A 280 22.22 -32.67 22.81
CA ASP A 280 23.10 -32.84 23.96
C ASP A 280 24.53 -33.22 23.52
N THR A 281 24.68 -34.17 22.60
CA THR A 281 25.98 -34.56 22.04
C THR A 281 26.73 -33.40 21.36
N CYS A 282 26.00 -32.54 20.63
CA CYS A 282 26.59 -31.35 20.00
C CYS A 282 26.97 -30.27 21.03
N TYR A 283 26.17 -30.14 22.09
CA TYR A 283 26.38 -29.15 23.14
C TYR A 283 27.55 -29.53 24.04
N GLU A 284 27.62 -30.80 24.46
CA GLU A 284 28.72 -31.38 25.22
C GLU A 284 30.04 -31.20 24.49
N TYR A 285 30.13 -31.63 23.23
CA TYR A 285 31.36 -31.51 22.44
C TYR A 285 31.84 -30.06 22.31
N ARG A 286 30.92 -29.10 22.13
CA ARG A 286 31.26 -27.67 22.00
C ARG A 286 31.88 -27.08 23.27
N ASN A 287 31.53 -27.61 24.44
CA ASN A 287 32.01 -27.07 25.72
C ASN A 287 33.31 -27.73 26.19
N ILE A 288 33.83 -28.72 25.45
CA ILE A 288 35.12 -29.34 25.73
C ILE A 288 36.23 -28.48 25.15
N VAL A 289 37.14 -27.99 26.01
CA VAL A 289 38.26 -27.11 25.63
C VAL A 289 39.39 -27.88 24.95
N ASN A 290 39.60 -29.15 25.33
CA ASN A 290 40.58 -30.07 24.73
C ASN A 290 39.93 -31.44 24.51
N ALA A 291 39.38 -31.68 23.31
CA ALA A 291 38.68 -32.92 23.01
C ALA A 291 39.67 -34.07 22.75
N SER A 292 39.41 -35.24 23.33
CA SER A 292 40.09 -36.48 22.97
C SER A 292 39.77 -36.86 21.51
N ASN A 293 40.66 -37.62 20.88
CA ASN A 293 40.42 -38.20 19.55
C ASN A 293 39.11 -39.02 19.53
N GLU A 294 38.82 -39.76 20.61
CA GLU A 294 37.59 -40.55 20.74
C GLU A 294 36.32 -39.68 20.79
N GLN A 295 36.39 -38.53 21.47
CA GLN A 295 35.27 -37.58 21.56
C GLN A 295 35.02 -36.90 20.21
N THR A 296 36.11 -36.61 19.48
CA THR A 296 36.07 -36.06 18.13
C THR A 296 35.47 -37.06 17.14
N ASP A 297 35.85 -38.32 17.22
CA ASP A 297 35.31 -39.40 16.37
C ASP A 297 33.84 -39.68 16.65
N SER A 298 33.44 -39.68 17.93
CA SER A 298 32.03 -39.79 18.34
C SER A 298 31.19 -38.64 17.79
N TYR A 299 31.68 -37.40 17.90
CA TYR A 299 31.04 -36.23 17.31
C TYR A 299 30.95 -36.32 15.79
N ASN A 300 32.01 -36.74 15.10
CA ASN A 300 32.02 -36.91 13.65
C ASN A 300 31.01 -37.97 13.19
N LYS A 301 30.90 -39.10 13.92
CA LYS A 301 29.87 -40.13 13.68
C LYS A 301 28.46 -39.56 13.85
N HIS A 302 28.22 -38.79 14.91
CA HIS A 302 26.94 -38.12 15.14
C HIS A 302 26.58 -37.16 13.98
N ILE A 303 27.52 -36.31 13.56
CA ILE A 303 27.30 -35.36 12.46
C ILE A 303 27.07 -36.09 11.13
N LYS A 304 27.81 -37.18 10.88
CA LYS A 304 27.63 -38.02 9.68
C LYS A 304 26.22 -38.62 9.65
N SER A 305 25.80 -39.31 10.70
CA SER A 305 24.46 -39.90 10.81
C SER A 305 23.34 -38.87 10.61
N ARG A 306 23.50 -37.67 11.19
CA ARG A 306 22.57 -36.55 11.00
C ARG A 306 22.49 -36.09 9.54
N ASN A 307 23.63 -36.04 8.85
CA ASN A 307 23.68 -35.63 7.44
C ASN A 307 23.10 -36.72 6.53
N ASP A 308 23.42 -37.99 6.79
CA ASP A 308 22.87 -39.14 6.07
C ASP A 308 21.34 -39.16 6.17
N THR A 309 20.81 -38.99 7.39
CA THR A 309 19.35 -38.87 7.64
C THR A 309 18.72 -37.71 6.84
N LYS A 310 19.41 -36.56 6.71
CA LYS A 310 18.90 -35.44 5.92
C LYS A 310 18.91 -35.74 4.42
N ILE A 311 19.94 -36.44 3.94
CA ILE A 311 20.08 -36.83 2.54
C ILE A 311 18.95 -37.80 2.18
N GLU A 312 18.71 -38.82 3.00
CA GLU A 312 17.61 -39.78 2.78
C GLU A 312 16.25 -39.07 2.82
N ARG A 313 15.99 -38.21 3.81
CA ARG A 313 14.73 -37.42 3.86
C ARG A 313 14.52 -36.52 2.64
N GLU A 314 15.58 -36.00 2.05
CA GLU A 314 15.49 -35.17 0.86
C GLU A 314 15.23 -36.03 -0.39
N LYS A 315 15.86 -37.20 -0.50
CA LYS A 315 15.54 -38.20 -1.54
C LYS A 315 14.07 -38.61 -1.47
N ASP A 316 13.57 -38.88 -0.26
CA ASP A 316 12.16 -39.22 -0.03
C ASP A 316 11.21 -38.11 -0.47
N ARG A 317 11.53 -36.84 -0.19
CA ARG A 317 10.73 -35.68 -0.62
C ARG A 317 10.73 -35.47 -2.13
N GLN A 318 11.82 -35.83 -2.79
CA GLN A 318 11.98 -35.70 -4.23
C GLN A 318 11.44 -36.91 -4.99
N ASN A 319 11.00 -37.96 -4.29
CA ASN A 319 10.36 -39.11 -4.91
C ASN A 319 8.96 -38.72 -5.42
N VAL A 320 8.79 -38.69 -6.75
CA VAL A 320 7.54 -38.30 -7.43
C VAL A 320 6.76 -39.54 -7.90
N ASP A 321 7.09 -40.73 -7.40
CA ASP A 321 6.36 -41.95 -7.77
C ASP A 321 4.90 -41.92 -7.28
N SER A 322 3.97 -42.04 -8.22
CA SER A 322 2.52 -42.04 -7.96
C SER A 322 2.01 -43.30 -7.28
N LYS A 323 2.84 -44.34 -7.16
CA LYS A 323 2.49 -45.62 -6.51
C LYS A 323 3.03 -45.78 -5.09
N THR A 324 3.89 -44.87 -4.63
CA THR A 324 4.59 -45.00 -3.35
C THR A 324 4.19 -43.87 -2.40
N ALA A 325 3.64 -44.20 -1.23
CA ALA A 325 3.36 -43.25 -0.15
C ALA A 325 4.43 -43.36 0.94
N ILE A 326 5.20 -42.28 1.15
CA ILE A 326 6.23 -42.22 2.20
C ILE A 326 5.64 -41.53 3.43
N VAL A 327 5.59 -42.24 4.55
CA VAL A 327 5.10 -41.71 5.83
C VAL A 327 6.27 -41.54 6.78
N CYS A 328 6.67 -40.30 7.01
CA CYS A 328 7.66 -39.95 8.03
C CYS A 328 6.95 -39.47 9.30
N ILE A 329 7.05 -40.25 10.37
CA ILE A 329 6.47 -39.91 11.67
C ILE A 329 7.57 -39.33 12.55
N ASP A 330 7.37 -38.11 13.04
CA ASP A 330 8.18 -37.54 14.11
C ASP A 330 7.54 -37.95 15.43
N LEU A 331 8.29 -38.63 16.30
CA LEU A 331 7.78 -39.03 17.61
C LEU A 331 7.70 -37.78 18.48
N GLU A 332 6.48 -37.42 18.87
CA GLU A 332 6.21 -36.21 19.65
C GLU A 332 6.91 -36.25 21.01
N ASN A 333 7.48 -35.11 21.42
CA ASN A 333 8.15 -34.96 22.72
C ASN A 333 7.20 -35.30 23.88
N VAL A 334 7.63 -36.15 24.80
CA VAL A 334 6.96 -36.33 26.10
C VAL A 334 7.10 -35.02 26.88
N LEU A 335 5.99 -34.28 27.05
CA LEU A 335 5.97 -32.99 27.76
C LEU A 335 6.12 -33.19 29.27
N ASN A 336 7.36 -33.37 29.73
CA ASN A 336 7.67 -33.44 31.16
C ASN A 336 7.66 -32.03 31.79
N LEU A 337 6.99 -31.90 32.94
CA LEU A 337 7.07 -30.72 33.80
C LEU A 337 8.03 -31.03 34.96
N PRO A 338 9.00 -30.16 35.27
CA PRO A 338 9.24 -28.81 34.72
C PRO A 338 9.95 -28.82 33.35
N ARG A 339 9.66 -27.78 32.54
CA ARG A 339 10.23 -27.61 31.19
C ARG A 339 11.72 -27.24 31.26
N ALA A 340 12.59 -28.10 30.75
CA ALA A 340 14.00 -27.80 30.48
C ALA A 340 14.27 -27.84 28.97
N ASN A 341 15.15 -26.99 28.44
CA ASN A 341 15.46 -26.93 26.99
C ASN A 341 16.61 -27.89 26.59
N VAL A 342 16.79 -28.99 27.33
CA VAL A 342 17.87 -29.97 27.17
C VAL A 342 17.24 -31.28 26.68
N GLY A 343 17.81 -31.90 25.64
CA GLY A 343 17.19 -33.04 24.93
C GLY A 343 16.91 -34.25 25.85
N ASN A 344 17.79 -34.46 26.82
CA ASN A 344 17.74 -35.53 27.82
C ASN A 344 16.48 -35.52 28.73
N PHE A 345 15.72 -34.42 28.75
CA PHE A 345 14.43 -34.36 29.45
C PHE A 345 13.27 -34.95 28.64
N TYR A 346 13.43 -35.08 27.33
CA TYR A 346 12.36 -35.46 26.39
C TYR A 346 12.55 -36.86 25.79
N TYR A 347 13.80 -37.29 25.62
CA TYR A 347 14.13 -38.59 25.02
C TYR A 347 15.13 -39.32 25.94
N LYS A 348 14.70 -40.45 26.49
CA LYS A 348 15.57 -41.44 27.15
C LYS A 348 15.75 -42.66 26.26
#